data_AF-A0A1Y6CVK4-F1
#
_entry.id   AF-A0A1Y6CVK4-F1
#
_cell.length_a   1.000
_cell.length_b   1.000
_cell.length_c   1.000
_cell.angle_alpha   90.00
_cell.angle_beta   90.00
_cell.angle_gamma   90.00
#
_symmetry.space_group_name_H-M   'P 1'
#
loop_
_entity.id
_entity.type
_entity.pdbx_description
1 polymer ?
#
loop_
_entity_poly.entity_id
_entity_poly.type
_entity_poly.pdbx_seq_one_letter_code
_entity_poly.pdbx_strand_id
1 'polypeptide(L)'
;MQRITHPSAAAELPSARDYGSAPGYFIQRDVENGIAGTLVTNDWLNAVQEELINVVIAGGGTPNAANLGQVAAAISALIAAAMVPVWNRIGGANGDVAGYIAPDIDALYVPGEYYYGTSTGGTKPSTYGLVKVWRETDRLIYQVAQASSTGRLYSRYINRDSGDGWSDWECPAAAADLALSRQGGVDGNLLEHPAPDIDALYVPGEYYYSPSTAGTKPSDYGLVKVWRESAGTIYQHAQHSGDGRFSTRYYTSGSWTEWHLFAPYLARDGSIVGGPGEQVFAAGSTDFQRGTSYQGDLLTVNGPGVGASHFGEETWWMSMGSWPISGTGDPGDPVIYAGMFVRVA
;
A
#
# COMPACT_ATOMS: atom_id res chain seq x y z
N MET A 1 42.08 -26.17 37.78
CA MET A 1 42.32 -27.59 37.44
C MET A 1 43.25 -27.67 36.24
N GLN A 2 44.36 -28.34 36.43
CA GLN A 2 45.36 -28.60 35.41
C GLN A 2 45.79 -30.04 35.61
N ARG A 3 46.43 -30.62 34.59
CA ARG A 3 47.08 -31.93 34.75
C ARG A 3 48.08 -31.86 35.91
N ILE A 4 48.28 -32.98 36.60
CA ILE A 4 49.25 -33.09 37.69
C ILE A 4 50.62 -32.58 37.22
N THR A 5 51.13 -31.55 37.89
CA THR A 5 52.46 -30.97 37.66
C THR A 5 53.38 -31.38 38.80
N HIS A 6 53.96 -32.57 38.70
CA HIS A 6 54.99 -33.04 39.62
C HIS A 6 56.22 -33.46 38.80
N PRO A 7 57.46 -33.33 39.30
CA PRO A 7 58.65 -33.78 38.55
C PRO A 7 58.63 -35.24 38.11
N SER A 8 57.85 -36.09 38.79
CA SER A 8 57.65 -37.50 38.42
C SER A 8 56.36 -37.77 37.63
N ALA A 9 55.66 -36.73 37.15
CA ALA A 9 54.46 -36.91 36.36
C ALA A 9 54.79 -37.59 35.03
N ALA A 10 53.91 -38.48 34.58
CA ALA A 10 54.05 -39.10 33.27
C ALA A 10 53.94 -38.02 32.17
N ALA A 11 54.83 -38.09 31.17
CA ALA A 11 54.87 -37.12 30.07
C ALA A 11 53.69 -37.28 29.09
N GLU A 12 53.09 -38.47 29.06
CA GLU A 12 51.97 -38.83 28.20
C GLU A 12 50.90 -39.57 29.00
N LEU A 13 49.65 -39.51 28.52
CA LEU A 13 48.54 -40.24 29.14
C LEU A 13 48.79 -41.76 28.98
N PRO A 14 48.95 -42.52 30.07
CA PRO A 14 49.12 -43.97 29.98
C PRO A 14 47.89 -44.63 29.37
N SER A 15 48.08 -45.70 28.60
CA SER A 15 46.98 -46.49 28.07
C SER A 15 46.11 -47.04 29.21
N ALA A 16 44.79 -46.92 29.08
CA ALA A 16 43.86 -47.53 30.01
C ALA A 16 44.09 -49.05 30.06
N ARG A 17 44.16 -49.61 31.26
CA ARG A 17 44.22 -51.06 31.45
C ARG A 17 42.80 -51.63 31.28
N ASP A 18 42.71 -52.85 30.74
CA ASP A 18 41.44 -53.56 30.61
C ASP A 18 41.02 -54.11 31.99
N TYR A 19 39.93 -53.58 32.54
CA TYR A 19 39.37 -53.98 33.85
C TYR A 19 38.07 -54.77 33.73
N GLY A 20 37.67 -55.18 32.51
CA GLY A 20 36.37 -55.78 32.25
C GLY A 20 35.25 -54.75 32.11
N SER A 21 34.20 -55.11 31.39
CA SER A 21 33.15 -54.19 30.91
C SER A 21 31.94 -54.05 31.84
N ALA A 22 31.95 -54.68 33.03
CA ALA A 22 30.81 -54.67 33.93
C ALA A 22 30.82 -53.39 34.81
N PRO A 23 29.73 -52.59 34.81
CA PRO A 23 29.63 -51.43 35.70
C PRO A 23 29.56 -51.85 37.18
N GLY A 24 30.14 -51.05 38.07
CA GLY A 24 30.19 -51.31 39.51
C GLY A 24 30.29 -50.01 40.35
N TYR A 25 30.35 -50.16 41.67
CA TYR A 25 30.37 -49.03 42.62
C TYR A 25 31.62 -49.04 43.51
N PHE A 26 31.93 -47.91 44.14
CA PHE A 26 32.95 -47.85 45.19
C PHE A 26 32.43 -48.50 46.47
N ILE A 27 33.14 -49.52 46.94
CA ILE A 27 32.87 -50.18 48.21
C ILE A 27 34.13 -50.19 49.08
N GLN A 28 33.94 -49.99 50.37
CA GLN A 28 34.98 -50.28 51.34
C GLN A 28 35.19 -51.80 51.41
N ARG A 29 36.41 -52.23 51.72
CA ARG A 29 36.67 -53.64 52.00
C ARG A 29 35.84 -54.08 53.20
N ASP A 30 35.06 -55.14 53.00
CA ASP A 30 34.33 -55.83 54.07
C ASP A 30 35.04 -57.16 54.35
N VAL A 31 35.79 -57.21 55.45
CA VAL A 31 36.57 -58.39 55.83
C VAL A 31 35.67 -59.49 56.37
N GLU A 32 34.56 -59.14 57.02
CA GLU A 32 33.64 -60.07 57.68
C GLU A 32 32.87 -60.90 56.64
N ASN A 33 32.47 -60.26 55.53
CA ASN A 33 31.78 -60.93 54.43
C ASN A 33 32.71 -61.30 53.25
N GLY A 34 34.03 -61.13 53.40
CA GLY A 34 35.02 -61.50 52.38
C GLY A 34 34.98 -60.65 51.10
N ILE A 35 34.39 -59.45 51.14
CA ILE A 35 34.27 -58.57 49.98
C ILE A 35 35.49 -57.66 49.87
N ALA A 36 36.20 -57.75 48.75
CA ALA A 36 37.32 -56.86 48.46
C ALA A 36 36.84 -55.42 48.22
N GLY A 37 37.58 -54.45 48.72
CA GLY A 37 37.29 -53.04 48.45
C GLY A 37 37.61 -52.66 47.00
N THR A 38 36.93 -51.65 46.48
CA THR A 38 37.20 -51.14 45.13
C THR A 38 38.56 -50.45 45.10
N LEU A 39 39.43 -50.87 44.18
CA LEU A 39 40.71 -50.21 43.93
C LEU A 39 40.50 -49.07 42.93
N VAL A 40 40.78 -47.84 43.35
CA VAL A 40 40.83 -46.69 42.44
C VAL A 40 42.19 -46.67 41.77
N THR A 41 42.22 -46.86 40.46
CA THR A 41 43.44 -46.93 39.68
C THR A 41 43.84 -45.56 39.13
N ASN A 42 45.11 -45.40 38.78
CA ASN A 42 45.66 -44.15 38.26
C ASN A 42 45.08 -43.77 36.90
N ASP A 43 44.84 -44.75 36.02
CA ASP A 43 44.19 -44.54 34.73
C ASP A 43 42.73 -44.08 34.88
N TRP A 44 42.00 -44.59 35.88
CA TRP A 44 40.67 -44.08 36.21
C TRP A 44 40.72 -42.60 36.64
N LEU A 45 41.63 -42.24 37.55
CA LEU A 45 41.80 -40.84 37.99
C LEU A 45 42.26 -39.91 36.87
N ASN A 46 43.13 -40.40 35.98
CA ASN A 46 43.54 -39.65 34.80
C ASN A 46 42.37 -39.43 33.85
N ALA A 47 41.52 -40.44 33.62
CA ALA A 47 40.33 -40.29 32.78
C ALA A 47 39.39 -39.20 33.33
N VAL A 48 39.09 -39.22 34.63
CA VAL A 48 38.28 -38.19 35.29
C VAL A 48 38.91 -36.80 35.16
N GLN A 49 40.24 -36.71 35.33
CA GLN A 49 40.94 -35.44 35.15
C GLN A 49 40.78 -34.89 33.71
N GLU A 50 40.93 -35.74 32.70
CA GLU A 50 40.79 -35.34 31.29
C GLU A 50 39.35 -34.93 30.96
N GLU A 51 38.33 -35.61 31.50
CA GLU A 51 36.93 -35.18 31.35
C GLU A 51 36.70 -33.76 31.88
N LEU A 52 37.22 -33.46 33.08
CA LEU A 52 37.07 -32.13 33.68
C LEU A 52 37.90 -31.05 32.96
N ILE A 53 39.08 -31.41 32.43
CA ILE A 53 39.87 -30.51 31.58
C ILE A 53 39.12 -30.21 30.27
N ASN A 54 38.49 -31.22 29.66
CA ASN A 54 37.72 -31.04 28.44
C ASN A 54 36.53 -30.09 28.64
N VAL A 55 35.86 -30.14 29.80
CA VAL A 55 34.81 -29.15 30.14
C VAL A 55 35.38 -27.74 30.18
N VAL A 56 36.55 -27.55 30.77
CA VAL A 56 37.20 -26.23 30.89
C VAL A 56 37.57 -25.67 29.51
N ILE A 57 38.16 -26.51 28.65
CA ILE A 57 38.52 -26.16 27.28
C ILE A 57 37.25 -25.85 26.46
N ALA A 58 36.20 -26.67 26.58
CA ALA A 58 34.94 -26.46 25.88
C ALA A 58 34.26 -25.14 26.29
N GLY A 59 34.38 -24.74 27.55
CA GLY A 59 33.94 -23.43 28.04
C GLY A 59 34.87 -22.27 27.67
N GLY A 60 35.90 -22.49 26.84
CA GLY A 60 36.85 -21.47 26.39
C GLY A 60 37.95 -21.12 27.41
N GLY A 61 38.06 -21.85 28.51
CA GLY A 61 39.06 -21.65 29.55
C GLY A 61 40.37 -22.36 29.26
N THR A 62 41.48 -21.80 29.79
CA THR A 62 42.78 -22.49 29.82
C THR A 62 42.99 -23.16 31.18
N PRO A 63 43.31 -24.47 31.25
CA PRO A 63 43.56 -25.18 32.52
C PRO A 63 44.67 -24.51 33.36
N ASN A 64 44.36 -24.20 34.62
CA ASN A 64 45.27 -23.55 35.56
C ASN A 64 45.18 -24.20 36.95
N ALA A 65 46.31 -24.70 37.47
CA ALA A 65 46.38 -25.33 38.79
C ALA A 65 46.01 -24.38 39.95
N ALA A 66 46.30 -23.08 39.81
CA ALA A 66 46.01 -22.07 40.83
C ALA A 66 44.53 -21.65 40.87
N ASN A 67 43.74 -22.00 39.85
CA ASN A 67 42.33 -21.65 39.78
C ASN A 67 41.45 -22.85 40.15
N LEU A 68 40.86 -22.80 41.35
CA LEU A 68 39.91 -23.80 41.85
C LEU A 68 38.48 -23.61 41.33
N GLY A 69 38.15 -22.44 40.75
CA GLY A 69 36.81 -22.09 40.26
C GLY A 69 36.59 -22.32 38.76
N GLN A 70 37.61 -22.76 38.02
CA GLN A 70 37.53 -22.79 36.55
C GLN A 70 36.48 -23.77 35.97
N VAL A 71 36.15 -24.87 36.65
CA VAL A 71 35.11 -25.81 36.17
C VAL A 71 33.74 -25.16 36.27
N ALA A 72 33.47 -24.47 37.39
CA ALA A 72 32.25 -23.70 37.57
C ALA A 72 32.14 -22.58 36.52
N ALA A 73 33.22 -21.82 36.31
CA ALA A 73 33.26 -20.77 35.28
C ALA A 73 33.02 -21.32 33.87
N ALA A 74 33.60 -22.46 33.51
CA ALA A 74 33.41 -23.09 32.22
C ALA A 74 31.97 -23.59 32.01
N ILE A 75 31.35 -24.19 33.02
CA ILE A 75 29.94 -24.59 32.97
C ILE A 75 29.04 -23.37 32.80
N SER A 76 29.28 -22.29 33.55
CA SER A 76 28.53 -21.04 33.38
C SER A 76 28.66 -20.47 31.96
N ALA A 77 29.86 -20.52 31.37
CA ALA A 77 30.09 -20.09 30.00
C ALA A 77 29.35 -20.97 28.96
N LEU A 78 29.39 -22.30 29.13
CA LEU A 78 28.67 -23.24 28.28
C LEU A 78 27.15 -23.04 28.35
N ILE A 79 26.60 -22.82 29.55
CA ILE A 79 25.18 -22.50 29.75
C ILE A 79 24.86 -21.17 29.06
N ALA A 80 25.65 -20.12 29.28
CA ALA A 80 25.44 -18.83 28.63
C ALA A 80 25.46 -18.97 27.10
N ALA A 81 26.42 -19.70 26.54
CA ALA A 81 26.49 -20.00 25.11
C ALA A 81 25.28 -20.79 24.60
N ALA A 82 24.78 -21.76 25.37
CA ALA A 82 23.57 -22.51 25.05
C ALA A 82 22.27 -21.68 25.16
N MET A 83 22.30 -20.54 25.86
CA MET A 83 21.18 -19.59 25.93
C MET A 83 21.16 -18.55 24.80
N VAL A 84 22.29 -18.31 24.12
CA VAL A 84 22.36 -17.42 22.94
C VAL A 84 21.37 -17.76 21.80
N PRO A 85 21.05 -19.04 21.50
CA PRO A 85 20.03 -19.39 20.51
C PRO A 85 18.61 -19.01 20.92
N VAL A 86 18.32 -18.83 22.21
CA VAL A 86 16.98 -18.49 22.70
C VAL A 86 16.68 -17.01 22.47
N TRP A 87 17.66 -16.13 22.69
CA TRP A 87 17.54 -14.71 22.37
C TRP A 87 17.46 -14.43 20.86
N ASN A 88 18.21 -15.16 20.05
CA ASN A 88 18.08 -15.08 18.58
C ASN A 88 16.78 -15.71 18.05
N ARG A 89 16.21 -16.73 18.71
CA ARG A 89 14.87 -17.26 18.37
C ARG A 89 13.75 -16.29 18.69
N ILE A 90 13.90 -15.50 19.76
CA ILE A 90 12.93 -14.44 20.10
C ILE A 90 13.01 -13.28 19.09
N GLY A 91 14.17 -13.05 18.46
CA GLY A 91 14.36 -12.04 17.41
C GLY A 91 13.93 -12.44 15.99
N GLY A 92 13.37 -13.64 15.78
CA GLY A 92 13.13 -14.17 14.43
C GLY A 92 11.71 -14.67 14.14
N ALA A 93 10.77 -14.64 15.09
CA ALA A 93 9.43 -15.16 14.80
C ALA A 93 8.25 -14.51 15.53
N ASN A 94 8.41 -13.79 16.66
CA ASN A 94 7.29 -13.12 17.36
C ASN A 94 7.82 -12.12 18.43
N GLY A 95 8.83 -11.32 18.08
CA GLY A 95 9.40 -10.32 18.99
C GLY A 95 8.72 -8.97 18.80
N ASP A 96 7.57 -8.78 19.45
CA ASP A 96 6.92 -7.49 19.68
C ASP A 96 7.77 -6.60 20.62
N VAL A 97 8.99 -6.27 20.18
CA VAL A 97 9.92 -5.37 20.86
C VAL A 97 10.69 -4.61 19.79
N ALA A 98 10.08 -3.59 19.20
CA ALA A 98 10.51 -2.21 19.40
C ALA A 98 12.02 -1.91 19.62
N GLY A 99 12.95 -2.56 18.90
CA GLY A 99 14.39 -2.52 19.26
C GLY A 99 15.39 -2.37 18.12
N TYR A 100 15.05 -2.69 16.88
CA TYR A 100 15.98 -2.50 15.76
C TYR A 100 15.81 -1.11 15.15
N ILE A 101 16.77 -0.22 15.43
CA ILE A 101 16.93 1.02 14.66
C ILE A 101 17.42 0.62 13.27
N ALA A 102 16.63 0.91 12.25
CA ALA A 102 17.02 0.69 10.86
C ALA A 102 18.27 1.55 10.56
N PRO A 103 19.39 0.95 10.12
CA PRO A 103 20.55 1.72 9.67
C PRO A 103 20.24 2.44 8.35
N ASP A 104 19.48 1.79 7.46
CA ASP A 104 18.96 2.33 6.22
C ASP A 104 17.63 1.63 5.90
N ILE A 105 16.56 2.40 5.66
CA ILE A 105 15.22 1.84 5.41
C ILE A 105 15.09 1.20 4.01
N ASP A 106 15.92 1.59 3.06
CA ASP A 106 15.97 1.05 1.70
C ASP A 106 16.75 -0.27 1.64
N ALA A 107 17.55 -0.56 2.67
CA ALA A 107 18.26 -1.84 2.81
C ALA A 107 17.45 -2.92 3.58
N LEU A 108 16.24 -2.60 4.06
CA LEU A 108 15.43 -3.53 4.85
C LEU A 108 14.65 -4.51 3.97
N TYR A 109 15.25 -5.67 3.72
CA TYR A 109 14.62 -6.79 3.00
C TYR A 109 14.18 -7.95 3.91
N VAL A 110 14.61 -7.94 5.16
CA VAL A 110 14.28 -8.99 6.13
C VAL A 110 12.94 -8.67 6.78
N PRO A 111 11.98 -9.62 6.82
CA PRO A 111 10.73 -9.42 7.54
C PRO A 111 10.96 -9.09 9.01
N GLY A 112 10.26 -8.08 9.53
CA GLY A 112 10.42 -7.62 10.90
C GLY A 112 9.81 -6.24 11.15
N GLU A 113 9.96 -5.74 12.36
CA GLU A 113 9.55 -4.38 12.75
C GLU A 113 10.77 -3.58 13.21
N TYR A 114 10.87 -2.35 12.72
CA TYR A 114 12.04 -1.49 12.89
C TYR A 114 11.62 -0.07 13.22
N TYR A 115 12.45 0.65 13.99
CA TYR A 115 12.32 2.10 14.14
C TYR A 115 13.23 2.80 13.13
N TYR A 116 12.78 3.93 12.60
CA TYR A 116 13.64 4.84 11.84
C TYR A 116 13.62 6.24 12.43
N GLY A 117 14.72 6.95 12.27
CA GLY A 117 14.90 8.30 12.80
C GLY A 117 15.80 9.17 11.94
N THR A 118 16.32 10.25 12.54
CA THR A 118 17.21 11.21 11.87
C THR A 118 18.51 10.58 11.38
N SER A 119 19.05 9.58 12.09
CA SER A 119 20.27 8.87 11.74
C SER A 119 20.08 7.71 10.75
N THR A 120 18.83 7.31 10.47
CA THR A 120 18.52 6.24 9.51
C THR A 120 18.72 6.73 8.07
N GLY A 121 19.47 5.99 7.26
CA GLY A 121 19.63 6.21 5.83
C GLY A 121 18.40 5.85 5.00
N GLY A 122 18.46 6.11 3.70
CA GLY A 122 17.41 5.80 2.74
C GLY A 122 16.28 6.83 2.63
N THR A 123 15.37 6.55 1.71
CA THR A 123 14.17 7.35 1.42
C THR A 123 13.12 7.10 2.50
N LYS A 124 12.96 8.05 3.42
CA LYS A 124 12.03 7.93 4.56
C LYS A 124 10.74 8.73 4.28
N PRO A 125 9.56 8.21 4.63
CA PRO A 125 8.31 8.95 4.46
C PRO A 125 8.14 10.06 5.51
N SER A 126 8.92 10.03 6.59
CA SER A 126 8.95 11.06 7.63
C SER A 126 10.30 11.07 8.37
N THR A 127 10.50 12.03 9.28
CA THR A 127 11.72 12.10 10.11
C THR A 127 11.85 10.93 11.09
N TYR A 128 10.74 10.45 11.63
CA TYR A 128 10.68 9.38 12.63
C TYR A 128 9.45 8.51 12.43
N GLY A 129 9.57 7.22 12.74
CA GLY A 129 8.45 6.30 12.74
C GLY A 129 8.81 4.85 13.00
N LEU A 130 7.81 4.00 12.90
CA LEU A 130 7.93 2.56 12.94
C LEU A 130 7.71 2.03 11.53
N VAL A 131 8.50 1.06 11.06
CA VAL A 131 8.29 0.37 9.78
C VAL A 131 8.19 -1.13 10.02
N LYS A 132 7.19 -1.74 9.39
CA LYS A 132 7.01 -3.18 9.31
C LYS A 132 7.37 -3.65 7.92
N VAL A 133 8.16 -4.71 7.84
CA VAL A 133 8.60 -5.35 6.60
C VAL A 133 8.03 -6.75 6.58
N TRP A 134 7.44 -7.14 5.46
CA TRP A 134 7.03 -8.51 5.20
C TRP A 134 7.32 -8.87 3.75
N ARG A 135 7.36 -10.17 3.47
CA ARG A 135 7.60 -10.68 2.13
C ARG A 135 6.52 -11.69 1.79
N GLU A 136 6.03 -11.63 0.56
CA GLU A 136 5.19 -12.68 -0.01
C GLU A 136 6.06 -13.77 -0.64
N THR A 137 7.15 -13.33 -1.27
CA THR A 137 8.21 -14.19 -1.83
C THR A 137 9.57 -13.55 -1.60
N ASP A 138 10.65 -14.23 -1.97
CA ASP A 138 12.00 -13.61 -1.93
C ASP A 138 12.18 -12.46 -2.94
N ARG A 139 11.20 -12.25 -3.82
CA ARG A 139 11.24 -11.25 -4.90
C ARG A 139 10.28 -10.08 -4.64
N LEU A 140 9.19 -10.34 -3.93
CA LEU A 140 8.14 -9.37 -3.61
C LEU A 140 8.11 -9.09 -2.12
N ILE A 141 8.63 -7.91 -1.76
CA ILE A 141 8.81 -7.46 -0.38
C ILE A 141 8.06 -6.15 -0.21
N TYR A 142 7.37 -6.03 0.91
CA TYR A 142 6.52 -4.89 1.23
C TYR A 142 7.01 -4.22 2.50
N GLN A 143 6.77 -2.91 2.57
CA GLN A 143 6.97 -2.12 3.77
C GLN A 143 5.72 -1.29 4.06
N VAL A 144 5.37 -1.19 5.33
CA VAL A 144 4.42 -0.18 5.84
C VAL A 144 5.09 0.57 6.98
N ALA A 145 5.11 1.88 6.87
CA ALA A 145 5.67 2.78 7.85
C ALA A 145 4.57 3.65 8.49
N GLN A 146 4.54 3.71 9.81
CA GLN A 146 3.76 4.68 10.56
C GLN A 146 4.64 5.86 10.91
N ALA A 147 4.33 7.05 10.40
CA ALA A 147 5.03 8.27 10.76
C ALA A 147 4.61 8.74 12.15
N SER A 148 5.55 8.92 13.07
CA SER A 148 5.22 9.35 14.44
C SER A 148 4.72 10.79 14.52
N SER A 149 5.14 11.65 13.58
CA SER A 149 4.77 13.06 13.55
C SER A 149 3.34 13.32 13.07
N THR A 150 2.81 12.48 12.19
CA THR A 150 1.50 12.68 11.55
C THR A 150 0.50 11.57 11.87
N GLY A 151 0.95 10.45 12.45
CA GLY A 151 0.15 9.25 12.66
C GLY A 151 -0.23 8.52 11.36
N ARG A 152 0.23 9.00 10.19
CA ARG A 152 -0.12 8.44 8.89
C ARG A 152 0.63 7.15 8.62
N LEU A 153 -0.04 6.26 7.88
CA LEU A 153 0.55 5.05 7.34
C LEU A 153 1.03 5.32 5.91
N TYR A 154 2.21 4.84 5.59
CA TYR A 154 2.80 4.86 4.27
C TYR A 154 3.10 3.42 3.87
N SER A 155 2.89 3.06 2.62
CA SER A 155 3.22 1.75 2.08
C SER A 155 4.11 1.87 0.86
N ARG A 156 4.95 0.87 0.64
CA ARG A 156 5.68 0.68 -0.60
C ARG A 156 6.03 -0.79 -0.78
N TYR A 157 6.49 -1.14 -1.96
CA TYR A 157 6.94 -2.49 -2.26
C TYR A 157 8.16 -2.47 -3.18
N ILE A 158 8.87 -3.59 -3.24
CA ILE A 158 9.85 -3.87 -4.28
C ILE A 158 9.46 -5.17 -4.96
N ASN A 159 9.51 -5.15 -6.29
CA ASN A 159 9.42 -6.34 -7.11
C ASN A 159 10.72 -6.49 -7.90
N ARG A 160 11.57 -7.42 -7.46
CA ARG A 160 12.89 -7.67 -8.08
C ARG A 160 12.81 -8.28 -9.48
N ASP A 161 11.61 -8.61 -9.99
CA ASP A 161 11.42 -9.05 -11.37
C ASP A 161 11.31 -7.90 -12.37
N SER A 162 10.80 -6.75 -11.93
CA SER A 162 10.55 -5.58 -12.79
C SER A 162 11.61 -4.49 -12.67
N GLY A 163 12.59 -4.66 -11.79
CA GLY A 163 13.70 -3.73 -11.56
C GLY A 163 14.13 -3.69 -10.09
N ASP A 164 15.41 -3.38 -9.84
CA ASP A 164 15.97 -3.27 -8.50
C ASP A 164 15.70 -1.87 -7.93
N GLY A 165 14.49 -1.64 -7.43
CA GLY A 165 14.14 -0.39 -6.77
C GLY A 165 12.88 -0.52 -5.93
N TRP A 166 12.89 0.08 -4.74
CA TRP A 166 11.65 0.31 -4.00
C TRP A 166 10.74 1.23 -4.81
N SER A 167 9.44 0.97 -4.81
CA SER A 167 8.45 1.95 -5.22
C SER A 167 8.54 3.18 -4.33
N ASP A 168 8.03 4.30 -4.82
CA ASP A 168 7.83 5.48 -3.97
C ASP A 168 6.92 5.13 -2.78
N TRP A 169 7.07 5.90 -1.70
CA TRP A 169 6.17 5.80 -0.55
C TRP A 169 4.80 6.34 -0.90
N GLU A 170 3.79 5.48 -0.82
CA GLU A 170 2.40 5.83 -1.00
C GLU A 170 1.74 6.04 0.36
N CYS A 171 1.19 7.22 0.60
CA CYS A 171 0.30 7.45 1.73
C CYS A 171 -1.14 7.38 1.20
N PRO A 172 -1.99 6.41 1.62
CA PRO A 172 -3.41 6.53 1.35
C PRO A 172 -3.89 7.88 1.91
N ALA A 173 -4.57 8.66 1.08
CA ALA A 173 -5.06 9.97 1.45
C ALA A 173 -5.92 9.84 2.71
N ALA A 174 -5.57 10.55 3.78
CA ALA A 174 -6.51 10.69 4.90
C ALA A 174 -7.74 11.47 4.42
N ALA A 175 -8.86 11.39 5.14
CA ALA A 175 -10.00 12.29 4.89
C ALA A 175 -9.60 13.78 4.91
N ALA A 176 -8.49 14.12 5.61
CA ALA A 176 -7.87 15.44 5.63
C ALA A 176 -6.95 15.74 4.41
N ASP A 177 -6.48 14.74 3.67
CA ASP A 177 -5.74 14.92 2.40
C ASP A 177 -6.69 15.01 1.20
N LEU A 178 -7.81 14.28 1.29
CA LEU A 178 -8.99 14.57 0.48
C LEU A 178 -9.56 15.97 0.78
N ALA A 179 -9.13 16.64 1.86
CA ALA A 179 -9.48 18.04 2.10
C ALA A 179 -8.74 19.04 1.19
N LEU A 180 -7.96 18.59 0.20
CA LEU A 180 -7.69 19.38 -1.01
C LEU A 180 -8.89 19.44 -1.97
N SER A 181 -9.98 18.70 -1.72
CA SER A 181 -11.32 18.94 -2.27
C SER A 181 -12.27 19.68 -1.32
N ARG A 182 -11.83 20.06 -0.10
CA ARG A 182 -12.66 20.91 0.79
C ARG A 182 -12.82 22.34 0.28
N GLN A 183 -12.06 22.73 -0.75
CA GLN A 183 -12.31 23.96 -1.49
C GLN A 183 -13.27 23.76 -2.69
N GLY A 184 -13.86 22.57 -2.83
CA GLY A 184 -14.64 22.18 -4.00
C GLY A 184 -15.70 21.10 -3.77
N GLY A 185 -16.41 21.14 -2.64
CA GLY A 185 -17.73 20.54 -2.48
C GLY A 185 -17.93 19.16 -3.11
N VAL A 186 -17.20 18.14 -2.66
CA VAL A 186 -17.59 16.74 -2.88
C VAL A 186 -17.78 16.14 -1.49
N ASP A 187 -19.03 15.81 -1.16
CA ASP A 187 -19.48 15.12 0.07
C ASP A 187 -19.59 15.94 1.38
N GLY A 188 -20.28 17.08 1.31
CA GLY A 188 -20.91 17.72 2.46
C GLY A 188 -22.34 18.15 2.08
N ASN A 189 -23.27 18.13 3.04
CA ASN A 189 -24.65 18.61 2.91
C ASN A 189 -24.78 19.75 1.86
N LEU A 190 -25.35 19.44 0.68
CA LEU A 190 -25.45 20.37 -0.47
C LEU A 190 -26.15 21.68 -0.11
N LEU A 191 -26.92 21.73 0.99
CA LEU A 191 -27.57 22.93 1.52
C LEU A 191 -26.59 24.02 1.98
N GLU A 192 -25.31 23.72 2.15
CA GLU A 192 -24.30 24.65 2.67
C GLU A 192 -23.42 25.30 1.57
N HIS A 193 -23.64 24.96 0.29
CA HIS A 193 -22.84 25.43 -0.84
C HIS A 193 -23.65 26.20 -1.90
N PRO A 194 -24.24 27.36 -1.57
CA PRO A 194 -24.90 28.22 -2.57
C PRO A 194 -23.87 28.78 -3.55
N ALA A 195 -24.21 28.74 -4.83
CA ALA A 195 -23.55 29.56 -5.84
C ALA A 195 -23.84 31.04 -5.55
N PRO A 196 -22.82 31.88 -5.25
CA PRO A 196 -23.03 33.31 -5.05
C PRO A 196 -23.36 34.00 -6.39
N ASP A 197 -22.61 33.64 -7.43
CA ASP A 197 -22.80 34.02 -8.82
C ASP A 197 -22.34 32.84 -9.69
N ILE A 198 -23.24 32.30 -10.51
CA ILE A 198 -22.95 31.11 -11.34
C ILE A 198 -21.91 31.41 -12.43
N ASP A 199 -21.77 32.67 -12.86
CA ASP A 199 -20.79 33.12 -13.85
C ASP A 199 -19.41 33.40 -13.22
N ALA A 200 -19.33 33.49 -11.88
CA ALA A 200 -18.06 33.61 -11.14
C ALA A 200 -17.57 32.27 -10.58
N LEU A 201 -18.26 31.16 -10.86
CA LEU A 201 -17.88 29.82 -10.42
C LEU A 201 -16.78 29.21 -11.29
N TYR A 202 -15.54 29.55 -10.94
CA TYR A 202 -14.32 29.03 -11.58
C TYR A 202 -13.62 27.92 -10.79
N VAL A 203 -14.03 27.71 -9.54
CA VAL A 203 -13.46 26.70 -8.65
C VAL A 203 -14.19 25.38 -8.89
N PRO A 204 -13.47 24.26 -9.13
CA PRO A 204 -14.10 22.95 -9.23
C PRO A 204 -14.92 22.61 -8.00
N GLY A 205 -16.10 22.02 -8.20
CA GLY A 205 -16.96 21.54 -7.12
C GLY A 205 -18.43 21.46 -7.49
N GLU A 206 -19.26 21.07 -6.52
CA GLU A 206 -20.72 21.03 -6.64
C GLU A 206 -21.37 22.14 -5.82
N TYR A 207 -22.35 22.81 -6.41
CA TYR A 207 -23.06 23.95 -5.84
C TYR A 207 -24.56 23.83 -6.13
N TYR A 208 -25.39 24.51 -5.36
CA TYR A 208 -26.79 24.75 -5.73
C TYR A 208 -27.00 26.20 -6.15
N TYR A 209 -27.92 26.43 -7.09
CA TYR A 209 -28.36 27.76 -7.48
C TYR A 209 -29.87 27.91 -7.29
N SER A 210 -30.29 29.15 -7.08
CA SER A 210 -31.69 29.51 -6.84
C SER A 210 -32.04 30.80 -7.61
N PRO A 211 -33.30 31.27 -7.59
CA PRO A 211 -33.68 32.47 -8.33
C PRO A 211 -32.91 33.72 -7.90
N SER A 212 -32.40 33.75 -6.66
CA SER A 212 -31.59 34.84 -6.13
C SER A 212 -30.09 34.72 -6.43
N THR A 213 -29.62 33.59 -6.96
CA THR A 213 -28.22 33.41 -7.38
C THR A 213 -27.93 34.34 -8.56
N ALA A 214 -26.83 35.11 -8.51
CA ALA A 214 -26.44 36.00 -9.60
C ALA A 214 -25.93 35.21 -10.84
N GLY A 215 -25.88 35.88 -11.98
CA GLY A 215 -25.39 35.32 -13.25
C GLY A 215 -26.46 34.62 -14.10
N THR A 216 -26.02 34.19 -15.28
CA THR A 216 -26.85 33.52 -16.29
C THR A 216 -27.09 32.07 -15.89
N LYS A 217 -28.32 31.75 -15.49
CA LYS A 217 -28.73 30.41 -15.03
C LYS A 217 -29.55 29.71 -16.10
N PRO A 218 -29.46 28.38 -16.24
CA PRO A 218 -30.26 27.63 -17.20
C PRO A 218 -31.67 27.28 -16.65
N SER A 219 -31.91 27.51 -15.36
CA SER A 219 -33.22 27.38 -14.71
C SER A 219 -33.31 28.22 -13.42
N ASP A 220 -34.49 28.27 -12.81
CA ASP A 220 -34.71 28.96 -11.53
C ASP A 220 -34.02 28.25 -10.35
N TYR A 221 -34.02 26.92 -10.33
CA TYR A 221 -33.39 26.10 -9.30
C TYR A 221 -32.64 24.94 -9.93
N GLY A 222 -31.52 24.57 -9.34
CA GLY A 222 -30.76 23.40 -9.76
C GLY A 222 -29.46 23.19 -9.00
N LEU A 223 -28.78 22.10 -9.38
CA LEU A 223 -27.43 21.79 -8.95
C LEU A 223 -26.48 22.08 -10.11
N VAL A 224 -25.31 22.62 -9.83
CA VAL A 224 -24.26 22.84 -10.83
C VAL A 224 -22.95 22.19 -10.36
N LYS A 225 -22.34 21.42 -11.26
CA LYS A 225 -21.01 20.87 -11.09
C LYS A 225 -20.04 21.61 -11.98
N VAL A 226 -18.90 21.96 -11.43
CA VAL A 226 -17.83 22.73 -12.07
C VAL A 226 -16.59 21.85 -12.15
N TRP A 227 -16.01 21.78 -13.34
CA TRP A 227 -14.70 21.18 -13.57
C TRP A 227 -13.78 22.23 -14.17
N ARG A 228 -12.51 22.18 -13.82
CA ARG A 228 -11.48 23.05 -14.38
C ARG A 228 -10.41 22.20 -15.02
N GLU A 229 -10.26 22.33 -16.33
CA GLU A 229 -9.14 21.74 -17.05
C GLU A 229 -7.91 22.64 -16.94
N SER A 230 -8.10 23.96 -17.05
CA SER A 230 -7.04 24.96 -16.90
C SER A 230 -7.57 26.30 -16.41
N ALA A 231 -6.71 27.32 -16.26
CA ALA A 231 -7.18 28.67 -15.96
C ALA A 231 -8.02 29.31 -17.08
N GLY A 232 -7.87 28.83 -18.32
CA GLY A 232 -8.61 29.32 -19.48
C GLY A 232 -9.75 28.42 -19.93
N THR A 233 -9.93 27.24 -19.34
CA THR A 233 -10.94 26.25 -19.75
C THR A 233 -11.65 25.67 -18.52
N ILE A 234 -12.93 25.99 -18.38
CA ILE A 234 -13.76 25.58 -17.23
C ILE A 234 -15.09 25.06 -17.78
N TYR A 235 -15.56 23.93 -17.27
CA TYR A 235 -16.80 23.30 -17.68
C TYR A 235 -17.82 23.40 -16.56
N GLN A 236 -19.07 23.67 -16.92
CA GLN A 236 -20.20 23.60 -16.01
C GLN A 236 -21.27 22.65 -16.56
N HIS A 237 -21.87 21.90 -15.65
CA HIS A 237 -23.01 21.03 -15.92
C HIS A 237 -24.05 21.29 -14.84
N ALA A 238 -25.24 21.69 -15.26
CA ALA A 238 -26.36 22.01 -14.38
C ALA A 238 -27.48 20.98 -14.54
N GLN A 239 -28.02 20.51 -13.43
CA GLN A 239 -29.27 19.76 -13.38
C GLN A 239 -30.38 20.67 -12.85
N HIS A 240 -31.47 20.77 -13.60
CA HIS A 240 -32.60 21.60 -13.25
C HIS A 240 -33.50 20.87 -12.24
N SER A 241 -33.85 21.51 -11.13
CA SER A 241 -34.71 20.87 -10.12
C SER A 241 -36.18 20.77 -10.54
N GLY A 242 -36.65 21.66 -11.42
CA GLY A 242 -38.07 21.75 -11.80
C GLY A 242 -38.51 20.76 -12.88
N ASP A 243 -37.63 20.45 -13.84
CA ASP A 243 -37.95 19.63 -15.01
C ASP A 243 -36.96 18.47 -15.22
N GLY A 244 -35.95 18.34 -14.36
CA GLY A 244 -34.94 17.27 -14.42
C GLY A 244 -34.01 17.34 -15.63
N ARG A 245 -34.06 18.43 -16.42
CA ARG A 245 -33.20 18.60 -17.60
C ARG A 245 -31.76 18.89 -17.19
N PHE A 246 -30.85 18.64 -18.12
CA PHE A 246 -29.43 18.91 -17.95
C PHE A 246 -28.98 19.95 -18.96
N SER A 247 -28.16 20.89 -18.49
CA SER A 247 -27.55 21.93 -19.32
C SER A 247 -26.04 21.95 -19.11
N THR A 248 -25.27 22.28 -20.13
CA THR A 248 -23.83 22.46 -20.03
C THR A 248 -23.38 23.76 -20.67
N ARG A 249 -22.28 24.30 -20.19
CA ARG A 249 -21.55 25.39 -20.85
C ARG A 249 -20.08 25.27 -20.49
N TYR A 250 -19.26 26.06 -21.18
CA TYR A 250 -17.85 26.16 -20.83
C TYR A 250 -17.38 27.61 -20.92
N TYR A 251 -16.36 27.91 -20.13
CA TYR A 251 -15.62 29.15 -20.17
C TYR A 251 -14.40 28.93 -21.04
N THR A 252 -14.23 29.75 -22.07
CA THR A 252 -13.01 29.81 -22.85
C THR A 252 -12.74 31.24 -23.32
N SER A 253 -11.48 31.58 -23.54
CA SER A 253 -11.09 32.86 -24.13
C SER A 253 -11.65 34.10 -23.40
N GLY A 254 -11.84 34.02 -22.08
CA GLY A 254 -12.31 35.14 -21.26
C GLY A 254 -13.83 35.25 -21.13
N SER A 255 -14.63 34.33 -21.68
CA SER A 255 -16.09 34.41 -21.66
C SER A 255 -16.76 33.04 -21.53
N TRP A 256 -17.94 33.01 -20.92
CA TRP A 256 -18.81 31.84 -20.89
C TRP A 256 -19.53 31.69 -22.22
N THR A 257 -19.63 30.46 -22.72
CA THR A 257 -20.62 30.14 -23.75
C THR A 257 -22.03 30.21 -23.17
N GLU A 258 -23.03 30.29 -24.05
CA GLU A 258 -24.42 30.08 -23.65
C GLU A 258 -24.61 28.70 -23.02
N TRP A 259 -25.68 28.55 -22.24
CA TRP A 259 -26.09 27.24 -21.73
C TRP A 259 -26.69 26.42 -22.87
N HIS A 260 -26.17 25.21 -23.02
CA HIS A 260 -26.63 24.22 -23.99
C HIS A 260 -27.38 23.12 -23.28
N LEU A 261 -28.67 22.99 -23.60
CA LEU A 261 -29.53 21.93 -23.08
C LEU A 261 -29.15 20.59 -23.72
N PHE A 262 -28.99 19.54 -22.91
CA PHE A 262 -28.96 18.17 -23.43
C PHE A 262 -30.35 17.84 -24.00
N ALA A 263 -30.37 17.46 -25.28
CA ALA A 263 -31.52 17.19 -26.15
C ALA A 263 -32.91 17.30 -25.50
N PRO A 264 -33.83 18.14 -26.02
CA PRO A 264 -35.16 18.24 -25.46
C PRO A 264 -35.85 16.88 -25.50
N TYR A 265 -36.47 16.49 -24.39
CA TYR A 265 -37.51 15.48 -24.43
C TYR A 265 -38.53 15.96 -25.46
N LEU A 266 -38.71 15.21 -26.55
CA LEU A 266 -39.82 15.46 -27.46
C LEU A 266 -41.08 15.38 -26.61
N ALA A 267 -41.78 16.51 -26.45
CA ALA A 267 -43.10 16.48 -25.87
C ALA A 267 -43.94 15.46 -26.66
N ARG A 268 -44.91 14.81 -26.00
CA ARG A 268 -45.77 13.80 -26.64
C ARG A 268 -46.55 14.35 -27.85
N ASP A 269 -46.53 15.68 -28.06
CA ASP A 269 -47.12 16.42 -29.18
C ASP A 269 -46.10 16.94 -30.23
N GLY A 270 -44.80 16.69 -30.05
CA GLY A 270 -43.74 17.10 -30.98
C GLY A 270 -43.31 18.57 -30.87
N SER A 271 -43.74 19.33 -29.86
CA SER A 271 -43.31 20.72 -29.66
C SER A 271 -41.93 20.83 -28.97
N ILE A 272 -41.12 21.78 -29.43
CA ILE A 272 -39.86 22.18 -28.79
C ILE A 272 -40.19 23.24 -27.74
N VAL A 273 -39.95 22.96 -26.47
CA VAL A 273 -40.16 23.92 -25.37
C VAL A 273 -38.81 24.45 -24.91
N GLY A 274 -38.47 25.68 -25.35
CA GLY A 274 -37.34 26.46 -24.86
C GLY A 274 -37.79 27.70 -24.09
N GLY A 275 -37.13 28.03 -22.99
CA GLY A 275 -37.28 29.26 -22.21
C GLY A 275 -36.64 30.48 -22.88
N PRO A 276 -36.90 31.70 -22.38
CA PRO A 276 -36.37 32.93 -22.96
C PRO A 276 -34.85 33.01 -22.85
N GLY A 277 -34.16 33.04 -23.99
CA GLY A 277 -32.70 33.08 -24.10
C GLY A 277 -32.03 31.78 -24.56
N GLU A 278 -32.82 30.74 -24.90
CA GLU A 278 -32.31 29.41 -25.25
C GLU A 278 -32.22 29.20 -26.77
N GLN A 279 -31.05 28.80 -27.28
CA GLN A 279 -30.95 28.22 -28.63
C GLN A 279 -31.15 26.70 -28.56
N VAL A 280 -32.26 26.24 -29.12
CA VAL A 280 -32.53 24.82 -29.31
C VAL A 280 -31.92 24.37 -30.63
N PHE A 281 -30.80 23.66 -30.58
CA PHE A 281 -30.34 22.90 -31.74
C PHE A 281 -30.96 21.50 -31.68
N ALA A 282 -31.97 21.27 -32.53
CA ALA A 282 -32.33 19.90 -32.88
C ALA A 282 -31.10 19.26 -33.55
N ALA A 283 -30.65 18.12 -33.04
CA ALA A 283 -29.62 17.34 -33.69
C ALA A 283 -30.11 16.98 -35.11
N GLY A 284 -29.55 17.66 -36.12
CA GLY A 284 -29.88 17.47 -37.53
C GLY A 284 -30.77 18.55 -38.15
N SER A 285 -30.29 19.80 -38.23
CA SER A 285 -30.84 20.78 -39.19
C SER A 285 -29.82 21.16 -40.25
N THR A 286 -29.51 20.20 -41.12
CA THR A 286 -29.23 20.53 -42.53
C THR A 286 -30.25 19.77 -43.38
N ASP A 287 -31.10 20.53 -44.04
CA ASP A 287 -31.99 20.13 -45.15
C ASP A 287 -32.61 18.74 -45.12
N PHE A 288 -33.81 18.62 -44.54
CA PHE A 288 -34.72 17.52 -44.86
C PHE A 288 -36.12 18.03 -45.22
N GLN A 289 -36.19 18.91 -46.23
CA GLN A 289 -37.41 18.99 -47.04
C GLN A 289 -37.41 17.82 -48.03
N ARG A 290 -37.98 16.68 -47.64
CA ARG A 290 -38.72 15.76 -48.54
C ARG A 290 -39.34 14.60 -47.76
N GLY A 291 -40.67 14.62 -47.75
CA GLY A 291 -41.61 13.51 -47.61
C GLY A 291 -41.15 12.25 -46.87
N THR A 292 -41.54 12.12 -45.62
CA THR A 292 -41.71 10.83 -44.96
C THR A 292 -42.99 10.87 -44.11
N SER A 293 -43.96 10.04 -44.47
CA SER A 293 -45.18 9.78 -43.70
C SER A 293 -44.92 8.75 -42.60
N TYR A 294 -45.51 8.98 -41.42
CA TYR A 294 -45.46 8.10 -40.26
C TYR A 294 -46.24 6.80 -40.49
N GLN A 295 -45.59 5.65 -40.28
CA GLN A 295 -46.27 4.39 -39.95
C GLN A 295 -45.40 3.56 -38.99
N GLY A 296 -45.89 3.35 -37.76
CA GLY A 296 -45.52 2.24 -36.87
C GLY A 296 -44.12 2.23 -36.24
N ASP A 297 -44.08 2.53 -34.94
CA ASP A 297 -43.22 2.04 -33.83
C ASP A 297 -41.77 1.49 -33.99
N LEU A 298 -41.07 1.70 -35.11
CA LEU A 298 -39.63 1.42 -35.18
C LEU A 298 -38.91 2.38 -36.13
N LEU A 299 -38.09 3.28 -35.57
CA LEU A 299 -37.20 4.13 -36.35
C LEU A 299 -36.00 3.29 -36.84
N THR A 300 -36.10 2.78 -38.06
CA THR A 300 -34.95 2.11 -38.71
C THR A 300 -34.14 3.16 -39.47
N VAL A 301 -32.99 3.55 -38.93
CA VAL A 301 -32.04 4.45 -39.63
C VAL A 301 -31.07 3.60 -40.44
N ASN A 302 -31.19 3.61 -41.76
CA ASN A 302 -30.21 3.02 -42.68
C ASN A 302 -29.23 4.11 -43.14
N GLY A 303 -27.99 4.07 -42.64
CA GLY A 303 -26.87 4.90 -43.09
C GLY A 303 -25.53 4.27 -42.73
N PRO A 304 -24.47 4.43 -43.57
CA PRO A 304 -23.20 3.76 -43.36
C PRO A 304 -22.46 4.41 -42.18
N GLY A 305 -22.21 3.64 -41.12
CA GLY A 305 -21.35 4.05 -40.00
C GLY A 305 -21.87 3.81 -38.59
N VAL A 306 -23.14 3.41 -38.41
CA VAL A 306 -23.69 3.10 -37.09
C VAL A 306 -23.59 1.60 -36.82
N GLY A 307 -22.54 1.18 -36.11
CA GLY A 307 -22.41 -0.18 -35.63
C GLY A 307 -23.09 -0.33 -34.26
N ALA A 308 -24.25 -0.97 -34.20
CA ALA A 308 -24.78 -1.49 -32.95
C ALA A 308 -24.12 -2.84 -32.65
N SER A 309 -23.33 -2.94 -31.57
CA SER A 309 -22.81 -4.22 -31.09
C SER A 309 -23.66 -4.72 -29.92
N HIS A 310 -24.30 -5.87 -30.12
CA HIS A 310 -25.12 -6.56 -29.12
C HIS A 310 -24.22 -7.41 -28.22
N PHE A 311 -24.16 -7.11 -26.92
CA PHE A 311 -23.52 -7.96 -25.91
C PHE A 311 -24.57 -8.32 -24.85
N GLY A 312 -25.23 -9.47 -25.01
CA GLY A 312 -26.23 -9.97 -24.05
C GLY A 312 -27.53 -9.15 -23.98
N GLU A 313 -28.29 -9.33 -22.89
CA GLU A 313 -29.61 -8.72 -22.66
C GLU A 313 -29.57 -7.20 -22.36
N GLU A 314 -28.39 -6.57 -22.39
CA GLU A 314 -28.22 -5.14 -22.10
C GLU A 314 -27.92 -4.33 -23.37
N THR A 315 -28.72 -3.29 -23.63
CA THR A 315 -28.54 -2.41 -24.80
C THR A 315 -27.66 -1.21 -24.41
N TRP A 316 -26.43 -1.19 -24.93
CA TRP A 316 -25.51 -0.08 -24.76
C TRP A 316 -25.58 0.84 -25.99
N TRP A 317 -25.81 2.13 -25.78
CA TRP A 317 -25.74 3.13 -26.85
C TRP A 317 -24.41 3.86 -26.78
N MET A 318 -23.67 3.83 -27.89
CA MET A 318 -22.44 4.59 -28.05
C MET A 318 -22.74 5.79 -28.94
N SER A 319 -22.76 6.99 -28.37
CA SER A 319 -22.78 8.22 -29.16
C SER A 319 -21.35 8.66 -29.40
N MET A 320 -20.85 8.46 -30.62
CA MET A 320 -19.63 9.11 -31.07
C MET A 320 -20.00 10.47 -31.68
N GLY A 321 -19.87 11.54 -30.90
CA GLY A 321 -19.89 12.89 -31.45
C GLY A 321 -18.52 13.24 -32.01
N SER A 322 -18.40 13.45 -33.32
CA SER A 322 -17.25 14.15 -33.89
C SER A 322 -17.47 15.64 -33.75
N TRP A 323 -16.62 16.33 -32.97
CA TRP A 323 -16.66 17.78 -32.87
C TRP A 323 -15.47 18.36 -33.63
N PRO A 324 -15.67 19.24 -34.62
CA PRO A 324 -14.59 20.05 -35.13
C PRO A 324 -14.22 21.09 -34.06
N ILE A 325 -13.01 20.96 -33.51
CA ILE A 325 -12.37 22.08 -32.81
C ILE A 325 -12.18 23.15 -33.89
N SER A 326 -12.75 24.35 -33.70
CA SER A 326 -12.45 25.48 -34.58
C SER A 326 -11.02 25.98 -34.28
N GLY A 327 -10.04 25.19 -34.68
CA GLY A 327 -8.65 25.58 -34.90
C GLY A 327 -8.49 25.91 -36.38
N THR A 328 -7.67 26.92 -36.65
CA THR A 328 -7.38 27.45 -37.99
C THR A 328 -6.96 26.36 -38.98
N GLY A 329 -7.90 25.83 -39.75
CA GLY A 329 -7.78 25.36 -41.15
C GLY A 329 -6.54 24.60 -41.63
N ASP A 330 -5.71 24.02 -40.75
CA ASP A 330 -4.51 23.29 -41.16
C ASP A 330 -4.82 21.78 -41.26
N PRO A 331 -4.53 21.15 -42.40
CA PRO A 331 -4.74 19.72 -42.62
C PRO A 331 -3.65 18.93 -41.88
N GLY A 332 -3.77 18.83 -40.56
CA GLY A 332 -2.81 18.12 -39.71
C GLY A 332 -3.19 17.96 -38.24
N ASP A 333 -4.25 18.62 -37.75
CA ASP A 333 -4.62 18.55 -36.33
C ASP A 333 -5.24 17.18 -35.94
N PRO A 334 -4.81 16.56 -34.83
CA PRO A 334 -5.37 15.30 -34.37
C PRO A 334 -6.79 15.50 -33.82
N VAL A 335 -7.74 14.72 -34.35
CA VAL A 335 -9.12 14.65 -33.84
C VAL A 335 -9.12 13.81 -32.57
N ILE A 336 -9.41 14.43 -31.42
CA ILE A 336 -9.57 13.72 -30.14
C ILE A 336 -11.05 13.29 -30.02
N TYR A 337 -11.29 11.98 -29.97
CA TYR A 337 -12.62 11.42 -29.71
C TYR A 337 -12.77 11.17 -28.21
N ALA A 338 -13.71 11.85 -27.56
CA ALA A 338 -14.14 11.53 -26.20
C ALA A 338 -15.38 10.61 -26.28
N GLY A 339 -15.26 9.38 -25.78
CA GLY A 339 -16.37 8.45 -25.61
C GLY A 339 -16.75 8.32 -24.14
N MET A 340 -18.05 8.38 -23.83
CA MET A 340 -18.59 8.10 -22.49
C MET A 340 -19.58 6.94 -22.58
N PHE A 341 -19.43 5.95 -21.69
CA PHE A 341 -20.37 4.84 -21.56
C PHE A 341 -21.49 5.22 -20.60
N VAL A 342 -22.74 5.13 -21.04
CA VAL A 342 -23.92 5.34 -20.20
C VAL A 342 -24.66 4.03 -20.05
N ARG A 343 -24.83 3.57 -18.81
CA ARG A 343 -25.70 2.44 -18.47
C ARG A 343 -27.13 2.95 -18.38
N VAL A 344 -28.02 2.44 -19.23
CA VAL A 344 -29.47 2.67 -19.09
C VAL A 344 -30.02 1.51 -18.25
N ALA A 345 -30.67 1.85 -17.12
CA ALA A 345 -31.36 0.88 -16.27
C ALA A 345 -32.77 0.58 -16.78
#